data_AF-X1VAD1-F1
#
_entry.id   AF-X1VAD1-F1
#
_cell.length_a   1.000
_cell.length_b   1.000
_cell.length_c   1.000
_cell.angle_alpha   90.00
_cell.angle_beta   90.00
_cell.angle_gamma   90.00
#
_symmetry.space_group_name_H-M   'P 1'
#
loop_
_entity.id
_entity.type
_entity.pdbx_description
1 polymer ?
#
loop_
_entity_poly.entity_id
_entity_poly.type
_entity_poly.pdbx_seq_one_letter_code
_entity_poly.pdbx_strand_id
1 'polypeptide(L)'
;MTQTGNNKDFGQSKLRIIWFFLKPYKLHIAALAGLCVLIGFFETALVGAIYPIVSLGLNIELGQDNFFLSVLYKLAAIFPMEDMFISYCILFILLAVAILIVKLISTYFRIYVSSNMTMQNKEKIFEREINADYQYFLNRKQGDLVYATITAPNRGIQALITSATKLLSETILILFILIFLFSIFWQGAIALALMWVVYYFVTQRLGINISYAAGRKTTEASAKQH
;
A
#
# COMPACT_ATOMS: atom_id res chain seq x y z
N MET A 1 -35.34 -18.49 27.64
CA MET A 1 -35.20 -17.03 27.77
C MET A 1 -34.35 -16.53 26.62
N THR A 2 -34.93 -15.64 25.82
CA THR A 2 -34.46 -15.12 24.53
C THR A 2 -33.18 -14.28 24.66
N GLN A 3 -32.11 -14.67 23.96
CA GLN A 3 -30.98 -13.78 23.69
C GLN A 3 -31.27 -12.98 22.42
N THR A 4 -31.78 -11.77 22.61
CA THR A 4 -31.78 -10.72 21.59
C THR A 4 -30.35 -10.25 21.37
N GLY A 5 -29.85 -10.48 20.15
CA GLY A 5 -28.54 -10.01 19.70
C GLY A 5 -28.45 -8.48 19.70
N ASN A 6 -27.39 -7.97 20.33
CA ASN A 6 -26.94 -6.60 20.16
C ASN A 6 -25.71 -6.60 19.26
N ASN A 7 -25.94 -6.47 17.95
CA ASN A 7 -24.96 -6.59 16.89
C ASN A 7 -24.31 -5.22 16.60
N LYS A 8 -23.63 -4.61 17.58
CA LYS A 8 -23.05 -3.25 17.45
C LYS A 8 -21.61 -3.05 17.92
N ASP A 9 -20.86 -4.10 18.26
CA ASP A 9 -19.52 -3.93 18.88
C ASP A 9 -18.32 -4.52 18.09
N PHE A 10 -18.52 -4.94 16.84
CA PHE A 10 -17.43 -5.53 16.05
C PHE A 10 -16.52 -4.52 15.32
N GLY A 11 -16.89 -3.24 15.26
CA GLY A 11 -16.13 -2.20 14.54
C GLY A 11 -14.99 -1.56 15.35
N GLN A 12 -15.23 -1.29 16.63
CA GLN A 12 -14.28 -0.60 17.53
C GLN A 12 -13.08 -1.50 17.90
N SER A 13 -13.30 -2.80 18.09
CA SER A 13 -12.23 -3.72 18.49
C SER A 13 -11.17 -3.91 17.40
N LYS A 14 -11.55 -3.93 16.11
CA LYS A 14 -10.61 -4.19 15.00
C LYS A 14 -9.61 -3.06 14.79
N LEU A 15 -10.07 -1.80 14.84
CA LEU A 15 -9.21 -0.61 14.74
C LEU A 15 -8.27 -0.50 15.94
N ARG A 16 -8.74 -0.85 17.14
CA ARG A 16 -7.91 -0.84 18.35
C ARG A 16 -6.81 -1.91 18.31
N ILE A 17 -7.08 -3.08 17.74
CA ILE A 17 -6.08 -4.15 17.53
C ILE A 17 -5.01 -3.69 16.53
N ILE A 18 -5.41 -3.10 15.40
CA ILE A 18 -4.48 -2.54 14.42
C ILE A 18 -3.61 -1.44 15.05
N TRP A 19 -4.24 -0.53 15.81
CA TRP A 19 -3.52 0.55 16.50
C TRP A 19 -2.57 0.03 17.59
N PHE A 20 -2.94 -1.04 18.30
CA PHE A 20 -2.08 -1.72 19.28
C PHE A 20 -0.82 -2.32 18.63
N PHE A 21 -0.96 -2.94 17.46
CA PHE A 21 0.18 -3.47 16.69
C PHE A 21 1.06 -2.37 16.06
N LEU A 22 0.50 -1.19 15.75
CA LEU A 22 1.23 -0.07 15.15
C LEU A 22 1.98 0.81 16.16
N LYS A 23 1.47 0.91 17.38
CA LYS A 23 2.01 1.77 18.45
C LYS A 23 3.52 1.61 18.74
N PRO A 24 4.13 0.41 18.63
CA PRO A 24 5.57 0.24 18.88
C PRO A 24 6.46 0.80 17.76
N TYR A 25 5.93 1.05 16.56
CA TYR A 25 6.74 1.31 15.35
C TYR A 25 6.52 2.70 14.74
N LYS A 26 6.14 3.68 15.57
CA LYS A 26 5.82 5.05 15.14
C LYS A 26 6.92 5.71 14.30
N LEU A 27 8.19 5.48 14.63
CA LEU A 27 9.33 6.04 13.89
C LEU A 27 9.43 5.44 12.47
N HIS A 28 9.19 4.14 12.33
CA HIS A 28 9.21 3.47 11.03
C HIS A 28 8.03 3.90 10.15
N ILE A 29 6.85 4.09 10.74
CA ILE A 29 5.67 4.60 10.05
C ILE A 29 5.89 6.05 9.61
N ALA A 30 6.50 6.88 10.45
CA ALA A 30 6.85 8.27 10.10
C ALA A 30 7.88 8.33 8.96
N ALA A 31 8.92 7.49 9.00
CA ALA A 31 9.90 7.38 7.92
C ALA A 31 9.24 6.91 6.60
N LEU A 32 8.32 5.94 6.68
CA LEU A 32 7.52 5.49 5.54
C LEU A 32 6.62 6.59 4.98
N ALA A 33 5.98 7.36 5.85
CA ALA A 33 5.15 8.49 5.44
C ALA A 33 5.99 9.54 4.72
N GLY A 34 7.17 9.90 5.24
CA GLY A 34 8.10 10.82 4.58
C GLY A 34 8.54 10.35 3.19
N LEU A 35 8.86 9.06 3.05
CA LEU A 35 9.18 8.46 1.76
C LEU A 35 7.97 8.47 0.80
N CYS A 36 6.77 8.20 1.29
CA CYS A 36 5.55 8.29 0.48
C CYS A 36 5.26 9.72 0.00
N VAL A 37 5.53 10.73 0.83
CA VAL A 37 5.41 12.15 0.43
C VAL A 37 6.38 12.47 -0.71
N LEU A 38 7.64 12.04 -0.59
CA LEU A 38 8.63 12.22 -1.65
C LEU A 38 8.20 11.51 -2.94
N ILE A 39 7.72 10.27 -2.86
CA ILE A 39 7.20 9.55 -4.04
C ILE A 39 6.03 10.31 -4.66
N GLY A 40 5.07 10.77 -3.86
CA GLY A 40 3.93 11.53 -4.36
C GLY A 40 4.34 12.81 -5.08
N PHE A 41 5.32 13.54 -4.55
CA PHE A 41 5.89 14.73 -5.19
C PHE A 41 6.54 14.38 -6.54
N PHE A 42 7.40 13.35 -6.58
CA PHE A 42 8.07 12.93 -7.82
C PHE A 42 7.08 12.37 -8.85
N GLU A 43 6.06 11.58 -8.46
CA GLU A 43 5.05 11.08 -9.42
C GLU A 43 4.29 12.23 -10.05
N THR A 44 3.90 13.19 -9.22
CA THR A 44 3.16 14.35 -9.68
C THR A 44 4.00 15.17 -10.65
N ALA A 45 5.30 15.36 -10.35
CA ALA A 45 6.22 16.04 -11.25
C ALA A 45 6.48 15.27 -12.56
N LEU A 46 6.53 13.94 -12.50
CA LEU A 46 6.66 13.10 -13.69
C LEU A 46 5.45 13.25 -14.61
N VAL A 47 4.23 13.19 -14.05
CA VAL A 47 2.99 13.35 -14.82
C VAL A 47 2.92 14.75 -15.44
N GLY A 48 3.26 15.79 -14.68
CA GLY A 48 3.29 17.16 -15.20
C GLY A 48 4.35 17.38 -16.29
N ALA A 49 5.49 16.67 -16.23
CA ALA A 49 6.54 16.75 -17.25
C ALA A 49 6.15 16.10 -18.59
N ILE A 50 5.15 15.21 -18.62
CA ILE A 50 4.62 14.63 -19.87
C ILE A 50 3.92 15.70 -20.72
N TYR A 51 3.21 16.63 -20.07
CA TYR A 51 2.42 17.65 -20.75
C TYR A 51 3.22 18.47 -21.79
N PRO A 52 4.34 19.13 -21.44
CA PRO A 52 5.13 19.90 -22.40
C PRO A 52 5.73 19.04 -23.53
N ILE A 53 6.04 17.77 -23.27
CA ILE A 53 6.55 16.85 -24.30
C ILE A 53 5.48 16.58 -25.34
N VAL A 54 4.25 16.28 -24.89
CA VAL A 54 3.12 16.00 -25.79
C VAL A 54 2.71 17.26 -26.55
N SER A 55 2.66 18.42 -25.90
CA SER A 55 2.25 19.66 -26.56
C SER A 55 3.26 20.11 -27.62
N LEU A 56 4.56 20.07 -27.32
CA LEU A 56 5.61 20.40 -28.29
C LEU A 56 5.65 19.38 -29.43
N GLY A 57 5.50 18.09 -29.13
CA GLY A 57 5.46 17.04 -30.15
C GLY A 57 4.25 17.10 -31.09
N LEU A 58 3.12 17.63 -30.61
CA LEU A 58 1.88 17.79 -31.39
C LEU A 58 1.68 19.21 -31.95
N ASN A 59 2.64 20.13 -31.75
CA ASN A 59 2.51 21.56 -32.07
C ASN A 59 1.23 22.21 -31.51
N ILE A 60 0.80 21.78 -30.33
CA ILE A 60 -0.33 22.37 -29.61
C ILE A 60 0.22 23.59 -28.85
N GLU A 61 -0.31 24.78 -29.15
CA GLU A 61 0.05 25.99 -28.41
C GLU A 61 -0.22 25.78 -26.91
N LEU A 62 0.80 26.09 -26.09
CA LEU A 62 0.76 25.95 -24.63
C LEU A 62 -0.22 26.96 -24.02
N GLY A 63 -1.51 26.67 -24.13
CA GLY A 63 -2.58 27.42 -23.49
C GLY A 63 -2.71 27.03 -22.02
N GLN A 64 -1.83 27.56 -21.17
CA GLN A 64 -2.10 27.95 -19.77
C GLN A 64 -0.79 28.19 -19.02
N ASP A 65 -0.63 29.42 -18.52
CA ASP A 65 0.46 29.83 -17.65
C ASP A 65 0.23 29.30 -16.22
N ASN A 66 0.43 27.98 -16.05
CA ASN A 66 0.33 27.35 -14.74
C ASN A 66 1.67 27.48 -14.01
N PHE A 67 1.65 27.87 -12.72
CA PHE A 67 2.86 27.97 -11.86
C PHE A 67 3.73 26.69 -11.91
N PHE A 68 3.10 25.52 -12.08
CA PHE A 68 3.81 24.26 -12.19
C PHE A 68 4.62 24.13 -13.50
N LEU A 69 4.05 24.56 -14.62
CA LEU A 69 4.71 24.51 -15.93
C LEU A 69 5.89 25.49 -16.00
N SER A 70 5.79 26.65 -15.35
CA SER A 70 6.90 27.61 -15.29
C SER A 70 8.06 27.11 -14.42
N VAL A 71 7.79 26.36 -13.36
CA VAL A 71 8.84 25.66 -12.58
C VAL A 71 9.51 24.57 -13.42
N LEU A 72 8.74 23.77 -14.15
CA LEU A 72 9.30 22.77 -15.07
C LEU A 72 10.12 23.40 -16.20
N TYR A 73 9.68 24.53 -16.76
CA TYR A 73 10.44 25.28 -17.75
C TYR A 73 11.78 25.75 -17.19
N LYS A 74 11.82 26.30 -15.98
CA LYS A 74 13.07 26.71 -15.32
C LYS A 74 14.01 25.53 -15.06
N LEU A 75 13.47 24.38 -14.68
CA LEU A 75 14.26 23.15 -14.50
C LEU A 75 14.80 22.60 -15.83
N ALA A 76 14.03 22.67 -16.91
CA ALA A 76 14.47 22.25 -18.25
C ALA A 76 15.52 23.22 -18.81
N ALA A 77 15.39 24.53 -18.54
CA ALA A 77 16.35 25.54 -18.98
C ALA A 77 17.75 25.40 -18.35
N ILE A 78 17.91 24.60 -17.28
CA ILE A 78 19.22 24.24 -16.71
C ILE A 78 20.04 23.39 -17.69
N PHE A 79 19.39 22.69 -18.62
CA PHE A 79 20.04 21.94 -19.68
C PHE A 79 20.14 22.82 -20.94
N PRO A 80 21.32 23.39 -21.25
CA PRO A 80 21.53 24.22 -22.44
C PRO A 80 21.56 23.32 -23.68
N MET A 81 20.38 23.02 -24.21
CA MET A 81 20.19 22.31 -25.47
C MET A 81 19.50 23.25 -26.46
N GLU A 82 19.87 23.16 -27.74
CA GLU A 82 19.28 24.01 -28.80
C GLU A 82 17.78 23.70 -29.02
N ASP A 83 17.35 22.47 -28.75
CA ASP A 83 15.96 22.05 -28.88
C ASP A 83 15.29 21.86 -27.50
N MET A 84 14.25 22.67 -27.27
CA MET A 84 13.44 22.65 -26.06
C MET A 84 12.73 21.30 -25.85
N PHE A 85 12.36 20.59 -26.91
CA PHE A 85 11.77 19.25 -26.84
C PHE A 85 12.74 18.23 -26.23
N ILE A 86 13.99 18.24 -26.68
CA ILE A 86 15.04 17.33 -26.19
C ILE A 86 15.31 17.59 -24.70
N SER A 87 15.33 18.86 -24.28
CA SER A 87 15.52 19.23 -22.87
C SER A 87 14.43 18.64 -21.96
N TYR A 88 13.15 18.73 -22.35
CA TYR A 88 12.06 18.12 -21.57
C TYR A 88 12.14 16.59 -21.53
N CYS A 89 12.54 15.94 -22.63
CA CYS A 89 12.75 14.49 -22.66
C CYS A 89 13.85 14.05 -21.68
N ILE A 90 14.98 14.77 -21.62
CA ILE A 90 16.07 14.48 -20.69
C ILE A 90 15.61 14.68 -19.24
N LEU A 91 14.92 15.79 -18.95
CA LEU A 91 14.35 16.05 -17.63
C LEU A 91 13.39 14.94 -17.21
N PHE A 92 12.51 14.50 -18.11
CA PHE A 92 11.57 13.41 -17.86
C PHE A 92 12.29 12.10 -17.53
N ILE A 93 13.33 11.74 -18.29
CA ILE A 93 14.13 10.53 -18.04
C ILE A 93 14.82 10.63 -16.67
N LEU A 94 15.43 11.77 -16.33
CA LEU A 94 16.09 11.97 -15.05
C LEU A 94 15.10 11.82 -13.89
N LEU A 95 13.92 12.43 -14.03
CA LEU A 95 12.86 12.36 -13.02
C LEU A 95 12.29 10.94 -12.90
N ALA A 96 12.15 10.21 -14.02
CA ALA A 96 11.74 8.80 -14.05
C ALA A 96 12.76 7.87 -13.36
N VAL A 97 14.06 8.13 -13.54
CA VAL A 97 15.12 7.38 -12.85
C VAL A 97 15.12 7.73 -11.35
N ALA A 98 15.02 9.02 -11.00
CA ALA A 98 14.98 9.46 -9.62
C ALA A 98 13.82 8.82 -8.84
N ILE A 99 12.61 8.81 -9.43
CA ILE A 99 11.45 8.20 -8.78
C ILE A 99 11.61 6.69 -8.63
N LEU A 100 12.22 6.01 -9.60
CA LEU A 100 12.50 4.57 -9.51
C LEU A 100 13.42 4.27 -8.32
N ILE A 101 14.48 5.06 -8.14
CA ILE A 101 15.40 4.95 -7.00
C ILE A 101 14.65 5.14 -5.68
N VAL A 102 13.84 6.20 -5.55
CA VAL A 102 13.08 6.47 -4.32
C VAL A 102 12.07 5.34 -4.03
N LYS A 103 11.40 4.80 -5.06
CA LYS A 103 10.50 3.64 -4.92
C LYS A 103 11.23 2.37 -4.49
N LEU A 104 12.43 2.14 -5.01
CA LEU A 104 13.28 1.00 -4.63
C LEU A 104 13.67 1.10 -3.15
N ILE A 105 14.17 2.26 -2.71
CA ILE A 105 14.55 2.53 -1.32
C ILE A 105 13.34 2.34 -0.40
N SER A 106 12.17 2.86 -0.79
CA SER A 106 10.95 2.73 0.00
C SER A 106 10.49 1.28 0.11
N THR A 107 10.61 0.50 -0.96
CA THR A 107 10.26 -0.92 -0.97
C THR A 107 11.20 -1.72 -0.07
N TYR A 108 12.51 -1.46 -0.17
CA TYR A 108 13.50 -2.08 0.71
C TYR A 108 13.20 -1.77 2.18
N PHE A 109 12.93 -0.51 2.52
CA PHE A 109 12.60 -0.10 3.88
C PHE A 109 11.31 -0.77 4.39
N ARG A 110 10.27 -0.89 3.56
CA ARG A 110 9.03 -1.62 3.90
C ARG A 110 9.31 -3.08 4.27
N ILE A 111 10.10 -3.77 3.45
CA ILE A 111 10.45 -5.18 3.68
C ILE A 111 11.26 -5.33 4.98
N TYR A 112 12.26 -4.47 5.17
CA TYR A 112 13.09 -4.47 6.36
C TYR A 112 12.26 -4.29 7.64
N VAL A 113 11.39 -3.28 7.68
CA VAL A 113 10.50 -3.02 8.83
C VAL A 113 9.56 -4.19 9.09
N SER A 114 8.91 -4.72 8.05
CA SER A 114 7.98 -5.85 8.18
C SER A 114 8.67 -7.11 8.69
N SER A 115 9.89 -7.38 8.21
CA SER A 115 10.71 -8.51 8.66
C SER A 115 11.12 -8.36 10.12
N ASN A 116 11.58 -7.18 10.52
CA ASN A 116 11.98 -6.89 11.90
C ASN A 116 10.79 -6.99 12.88
N MET A 117 9.62 -6.47 12.50
CA MET A 117 8.37 -6.63 13.27
C MET A 117 8.00 -8.11 13.45
N THR A 118 8.12 -8.89 12.36
CA THR A 118 7.83 -10.32 12.39
C THR A 118 8.79 -11.07 13.31
N MET A 119 10.09 -10.73 13.26
CA MET A 119 11.11 -11.36 14.11
C MET A 119 10.84 -11.12 15.59
N GLN A 120 10.65 -9.86 15.99
CA GLN A 120 10.36 -9.51 17.39
C GLN A 120 9.07 -10.17 17.91
N ASN A 121 8.07 -10.33 17.04
CA ASN A 121 6.83 -10.99 17.43
C ASN A 121 7.01 -12.51 17.56
N LYS A 122 7.86 -13.13 16.73
CA LYS A 122 8.22 -14.55 16.86
C LYS A 122 9.00 -14.80 18.15
N GLU A 123 9.97 -13.96 18.48
CA GLU A 123 10.75 -14.03 19.73
C GLU A 123 9.84 -13.95 20.96
N LYS A 124 8.93 -12.97 21.03
CA LYS A 124 8.00 -12.83 22.17
C LYS A 124 7.07 -14.03 22.34
N ILE A 125 6.62 -14.63 21.23
CA ILE A 125 5.80 -15.85 21.30
C ILE A 125 6.65 -17.00 21.83
N PHE A 126 7.87 -17.15 21.34
CA PHE A 126 8.78 -18.21 21.76
C PHE A 126 9.17 -18.10 23.25
N GLU A 127 9.53 -16.89 23.72
CA GLU A 127 9.83 -16.63 25.12
C GLU A 127 8.63 -16.92 26.02
N ARG A 128 7.42 -16.54 25.60
CA ARG A 128 6.20 -16.82 26.36
C ARG A 128 5.91 -18.32 26.46
N GLU A 129 6.13 -19.08 25.39
CA GLU A 129 5.93 -20.53 25.40
C GLU A 129 6.99 -21.24 26.24
N ILE A 130 8.26 -20.82 26.22
CA ILE A 130 9.31 -21.39 27.07
C ILE A 130 9.04 -21.18 28.56
N ASN A 131 8.50 -20.03 28.93
CA ASN A 131 8.20 -19.70 30.33
C ASN A 131 6.82 -20.22 30.80
N ALA A 132 6.12 -21.03 29.99
CA ALA A 132 4.84 -21.59 30.38
C ALA A 132 4.99 -22.73 31.40
N ASP A 133 4.03 -22.86 32.32
CA ASP A 133 4.04 -23.91 33.33
C ASP A 133 4.06 -25.31 32.71
N TYR A 134 4.73 -26.27 33.35
CA TYR A 134 4.81 -27.66 32.86
C TYR A 134 3.43 -28.29 32.59
N GLN A 135 2.42 -27.88 33.37
CA GLN A 135 1.03 -28.31 33.24
C GLN A 135 0.39 -27.88 31.90
N TYR A 136 0.86 -26.78 31.31
CA TYR A 136 0.43 -26.33 29.98
C TYR A 136 0.87 -27.32 28.87
N PHE A 137 2.06 -27.92 29.02
CA PHE A 137 2.57 -28.91 28.07
C PHE A 137 1.88 -30.27 28.21
N LEU A 138 1.54 -30.69 29.43
CA LEU A 138 0.82 -31.95 29.68
C LEU A 138 -0.61 -31.94 29.11
N ASN A 139 -1.25 -30.77 29.06
CA ASN A 139 -2.63 -30.62 28.63
C ASN A 139 -2.80 -30.42 27.11
N ARG A 140 -1.71 -30.36 26.32
CA ARG A 140 -1.76 -30.11 24.87
C ARG A 140 -1.07 -31.21 24.08
N LYS A 141 -1.63 -31.55 22.92
CA LYS A 141 -0.97 -32.47 21.98
C LYS A 141 0.27 -31.80 21.40
N GLN A 142 1.32 -32.59 21.17
CA GLN A 142 2.58 -32.09 20.57
C GLN A 142 2.34 -31.35 19.23
N GLY A 143 1.37 -31.81 18.43
CA GLY A 143 0.98 -31.14 17.18
C GLY A 143 0.38 -29.75 17.38
N ASP A 144 -0.37 -29.52 18.47
CA ASP A 144 -0.96 -28.22 18.79
C ASP A 144 0.10 -27.21 19.24
N LEU A 145 1.13 -27.68 19.97
CA LEU A 145 2.29 -26.88 20.37
C LEU A 145 3.12 -26.48 19.15
N VAL A 146 3.42 -27.43 18.24
CA VAL A 146 4.12 -27.13 16.97
C VAL A 146 3.31 -26.16 16.11
N TYR A 147 1.98 -26.31 16.05
CA TYR A 147 1.12 -25.40 15.32
C TYR A 147 1.14 -24.00 15.94
N ALA A 148 0.98 -23.88 17.25
CA ALA A 148 0.94 -22.59 17.96
C ALA A 148 2.28 -21.82 17.90
N THR A 149 3.41 -22.53 17.98
CA THR A 149 4.74 -21.90 18.07
C THR A 149 5.38 -21.65 16.70
N ILE A 150 5.12 -22.52 15.71
CA ILE A 150 5.80 -22.44 14.41
C ILE A 150 4.83 -22.05 13.30
N THR A 151 3.67 -22.71 13.21
CA THR A 151 2.79 -22.57 12.04
C THR A 151 1.95 -21.29 12.10
N ALA A 152 1.32 -21.00 13.24
CA ALA A 152 0.48 -19.83 13.44
C ALA A 152 1.26 -18.50 13.33
N PRO A 153 2.48 -18.36 13.89
CA PRO A 153 3.24 -17.12 13.77
C PRO A 153 3.80 -16.90 12.35
N ASN A 154 4.22 -17.98 11.68
CA ASN A 154 4.86 -17.89 10.37
C ASN A 154 3.85 -17.70 9.23
N ARG A 155 2.66 -18.29 9.29
CA ARG A 155 1.62 -18.12 8.25
C ARG A 155 0.59 -17.06 8.59
N GLY A 156 0.12 -17.02 9.83
CA GLY A 156 -0.92 -16.08 10.24
C GLY A 156 -0.31 -14.70 10.52
N ILE A 157 0.58 -14.63 11.51
CA ILE A 157 1.02 -13.34 12.04
C ILE A 157 1.93 -12.60 11.06
N GLN A 158 2.91 -13.28 10.45
CA GLN A 158 3.79 -12.65 9.45
C GLN A 158 3.02 -12.10 8.24
N ALA A 159 2.08 -12.88 7.69
CA ALA A 159 1.28 -12.45 6.55
C ALA A 159 0.37 -11.27 6.92
N LEU A 160 -0.22 -11.29 8.12
CA LEU A 160 -1.06 -10.18 8.61
C LEU A 160 -0.24 -8.92 8.86
N ILE A 161 0.93 -9.01 9.51
CA ILE A 161 1.81 -7.85 9.77
C ILE A 161 2.29 -7.25 8.45
N THR A 162 2.73 -8.09 7.51
CA THR A 162 3.22 -7.63 6.21
C THR A 162 2.09 -6.99 5.40
N SER A 163 0.92 -7.62 5.36
CA SER A 163 -0.23 -7.10 4.62
C SER A 163 -0.76 -5.81 5.24
N ALA A 164 -0.86 -5.74 6.56
CA ALA A 164 -1.30 -4.53 7.26
C ALA A 164 -0.32 -3.36 7.02
N THR A 165 0.98 -3.61 7.13
CA THR A 165 2.02 -2.60 6.89
C THR A 165 2.00 -2.13 5.44
N LYS A 166 1.81 -3.06 4.50
CA LYS A 166 1.66 -2.75 3.07
C LYS A 166 0.42 -1.90 2.81
N LEU A 167 -0.75 -2.31 3.31
CA LEU A 167 -2.02 -1.57 3.14
C LEU A 167 -1.92 -0.15 3.71
N LEU A 168 -1.33 0.01 4.89
CA LEU A 168 -1.12 1.32 5.49
C LEU A 168 -0.21 2.21 4.62
N SER A 169 0.92 1.66 4.19
CA SER A 169 1.88 2.40 3.36
C SER A 169 1.30 2.79 2.01
N GLU A 170 0.50 1.91 1.40
CA GLU A 170 -0.19 2.17 0.13
C GLU A 170 -1.32 3.18 0.30
N THR A 171 -2.10 3.11 1.39
CA THR A 171 -3.16 4.08 1.68
C THR A 171 -2.58 5.49 1.83
N ILE A 172 -1.47 5.62 2.57
CA ILE A 172 -0.78 6.90 2.74
C ILE A 172 -0.28 7.42 1.40
N LEU A 173 0.34 6.56 0.59
CA LEU A 173 0.86 6.92 -0.73
C LEU A 173 -0.24 7.40 -1.67
N ILE A 174 -1.36 6.67 -1.77
CA ILE A 174 -2.51 7.03 -2.60
C ILE A 174 -3.09 8.36 -2.15
N LEU A 175 -3.22 8.58 -0.85
CA LEU A 175 -3.74 9.81 -0.28
C LEU A 175 -2.87 11.02 -0.64
N PHE A 176 -1.55 10.90 -0.53
CA PHE A 176 -0.64 11.99 -0.92
C PHE A 176 -0.65 12.25 -2.43
N ILE A 177 -0.63 11.22 -3.26
CA ILE A 177 -0.74 11.39 -4.72
C ILE A 177 -2.05 12.11 -5.07
N LEU A 178 -3.17 11.73 -4.46
CA LEU A 178 -4.46 12.35 -4.72
C LEU A 178 -4.46 13.84 -4.32
N ILE A 179 -3.90 14.17 -3.15
CA ILE A 179 -3.75 15.57 -2.70
C ILE A 179 -2.88 16.37 -3.66
N PHE A 180 -1.71 15.83 -4.04
CA PHE A 180 -0.80 16.53 -4.96
C PHE A 180 -1.42 16.70 -6.34
N LEU A 181 -2.07 15.66 -6.87
CA LEU A 181 -2.72 15.72 -8.16
C LEU A 181 -3.89 16.71 -8.16
N PHE A 182 -4.69 16.74 -7.09
CA PHE A 182 -5.77 17.70 -6.94
C PHE A 182 -5.25 19.15 -6.91
N SER A 183 -4.08 19.37 -6.29
CA SER A 183 -3.42 20.68 -6.26
C SER A 183 -2.99 21.19 -7.64
N ILE A 184 -2.61 20.29 -8.55
CA ILE A 184 -2.17 20.67 -9.91
C ILE A 184 -3.36 20.69 -10.90
N PHE A 185 -4.12 19.59 -10.97
CA PHE A 185 -5.20 19.41 -11.94
C PHE A 185 -6.43 18.79 -11.28
N TRP A 186 -7.36 19.64 -10.85
CA TRP A 186 -8.62 19.19 -10.24
C TRP A 186 -9.44 18.26 -11.16
N GLN A 187 -9.41 18.49 -12.48
CA GLN A 187 -10.11 17.67 -13.48
C GLN A 187 -9.53 16.24 -13.55
N GLY A 188 -8.20 16.11 -13.56
CA GLY A 188 -7.52 14.81 -13.58
C GLY A 188 -7.76 14.02 -12.28
N ALA A 189 -7.79 14.71 -11.14
CA ALA A 189 -8.10 14.10 -9.85
C ALA A 189 -9.54 13.52 -9.81
N ILE A 190 -10.54 14.25 -10.34
CA ILE A 190 -11.92 13.76 -10.42
C ILE A 190 -12.02 12.53 -11.34
N ALA A 191 -11.33 12.55 -12.49
CA ALA A 191 -11.32 11.41 -13.41
C ALA A 191 -10.76 10.14 -12.75
N LEU A 192 -9.65 10.26 -12.01
CA LEU A 192 -9.08 9.14 -11.24
C LEU A 192 -10.01 8.68 -10.13
N ALA A 193 -10.65 9.60 -9.39
CA ALA A 193 -11.59 9.25 -8.34
C ALA A 193 -12.79 8.46 -8.90
N LEU A 194 -13.35 8.88 -10.04
CA LEU A 194 -14.42 8.14 -10.72
C LEU A 194 -13.96 6.76 -11.17
N MET A 195 -12.77 6.64 -11.78
CA MET A 195 -12.21 5.34 -12.16
C MET A 195 -12.05 4.41 -10.95
N TRP A 196 -11.60 4.94 -9.80
CA TRP A 196 -11.50 4.18 -8.55
C TRP A 196 -12.84 3.63 -8.08
N VAL A 197 -13.90 4.44 -8.12
CA VAL A 197 -15.25 4.02 -7.74
C VAL A 197 -15.77 2.93 -8.67
N VAL A 198 -15.60 3.09 -9.98
CA VAL A 198 -16.00 2.08 -10.97
C VAL A 198 -15.25 0.77 -10.74
N TYR A 199 -13.93 0.84 -10.54
CA TYR A 199 -13.10 -0.33 -10.25
C TYR A 199 -13.56 -1.07 -8.99
N TYR A 200 -13.83 -0.35 -7.91
CA TYR A 200 -14.36 -0.92 -6.67
C TYR A 200 -15.68 -1.66 -6.92
N PHE A 201 -16.60 -1.04 -7.65
CA PHE A 201 -17.90 -1.63 -7.95
C PHE A 201 -17.78 -2.91 -8.79
N VAL A 202 -16.94 -2.90 -9.82
CA VAL A 202 -16.67 -4.08 -10.67
C VAL A 202 -16.10 -5.22 -9.83
N THR A 203 -15.12 -4.92 -8.98
CA THR A 203 -14.46 -5.93 -8.13
C THR A 203 -15.43 -6.53 -7.12
N GLN A 204 -16.29 -5.72 -6.51
CA GLN A 204 -17.31 -6.20 -5.58
C GLN A 204 -18.32 -7.11 -6.28
N ARG A 205 -18.74 -6.75 -7.49
CA ARG A 205 -19.72 -7.53 -8.27
C ARG A 205 -19.16 -8.87 -8.76
N LEU A 206 -17.90 -8.88 -9.21
CA LEU A 206 -17.21 -10.11 -9.62
C LEU A 206 -16.85 -10.98 -8.41
N GLY A 207 -16.38 -10.37 -7.33
CA GLY A 207 -15.96 -11.08 -6.11
C GLY A 207 -17.10 -11.86 -5.46
N ILE A 208 -18.30 -11.26 -5.36
CA ILE A 208 -19.46 -11.94 -4.79
C ILE A 208 -19.96 -13.05 -5.71
N ASN A 209 -20.02 -12.84 -7.02
CA ASN A 209 -20.56 -13.87 -7.92
C ASN A 209 -19.61 -15.05 -8.11
N ILE A 210 -18.30 -14.81 -8.20
CA ILE A 210 -17.31 -15.85 -8.52
C ILE A 210 -16.84 -16.58 -7.25
N SER A 211 -16.62 -15.87 -6.14
CA SER A 211 -16.12 -16.50 -4.91
C SER A 211 -17.16 -17.44 -4.30
N TYR A 212 -18.44 -17.05 -4.29
CA TYR A 212 -19.50 -17.92 -3.80
C TYR A 212 -19.76 -19.11 -4.72
N ALA A 213 -19.67 -18.92 -6.05
CA ALA A 213 -19.83 -20.03 -7.00
C ALA A 213 -18.65 -21.01 -6.97
N ALA A 214 -17.41 -20.52 -6.83
CA ALA A 214 -16.21 -21.36 -6.74
C ALA A 214 -16.14 -22.10 -5.40
N GLY A 215 -16.43 -21.42 -4.29
CA GLY A 215 -16.44 -22.01 -2.95
C GLY A 215 -17.51 -23.10 -2.79
N ARG A 216 -18.69 -22.93 -3.42
CA ARG A 216 -19.75 -23.94 -3.39
C ARG A 216 -19.37 -25.20 -4.17
N LYS A 217 -18.72 -25.04 -5.33
CA LYS A 217 -18.24 -26.16 -6.14
C LYS A 217 -17.15 -26.99 -5.45
N THR A 218 -16.26 -26.36 -4.69
CA THR A 218 -15.25 -27.08 -3.91
C THR A 218 -15.85 -27.83 -2.73
N THR A 219 -16.84 -27.24 -2.03
CA THR A 219 -17.55 -27.96 -0.95
C THR A 219 -18.38 -29.14 -1.45
N GLU A 220 -19.01 -29.01 -2.62
CA GLU A 220 -19.80 -30.10 -3.23
C GLU A 220 -18.91 -31.23 -3.77
N ALA A 221 -17.68 -30.91 -4.24
CA ALA A 221 -16.70 -31.91 -4.65
C ALA A 221 -16.13 -32.69 -3.45
N SER A 222 -15.83 -32.01 -2.35
CA SER A 222 -15.36 -32.67 -1.12
C SER A 222 -16.44 -33.51 -0.43
N ALA A 223 -17.71 -33.12 -0.55
CA ALA A 223 -18.84 -33.89 -0.03
C ALA A 223 -19.14 -35.17 -0.83
N LYS A 224 -18.68 -35.27 -2.09
CA LYS A 224 -18.83 -36.47 -2.94
C LYS A 224 -17.67 -37.47 -2.81
N GLN A 225 -16.61 -37.13 -2.08
CA GLN A 225 -15.45 -37.99 -1.85
C GLN A 225 -15.48 -38.73 -0.49
N HIS A 226 -16.53 -38.53 0.30
CA HIS A 226 -16.85 -39.28 1.52
C HIS A 226 -18.15 -40.05 1.33
#